data_AF-A0A6G0ULT2-F1
#
_entry.id   AF-A0A6G0ULT2-F1
#
_cell.length_a   1.000
_cell.length_b   1.000
_cell.length_c   1.000
_cell.angle_alpha   90.00
_cell.angle_beta   90.00
_cell.angle_gamma   90.00
#
_symmetry.space_group_name_H-M   'P 1'
#
loop_
_entity.id
_entity.type
_entity.pdbx_description
1 polymer ?
#
loop_
_entity_poly.entity_id
_entity_poly.type
_entity_poly.pdbx_seq_one_letter_code
_entity_poly.pdbx_strand_id
1 'polypeptide(L)'
;MNETHLRDFKSRNFMDSYGPPSPLDRNNEEFPQPQVSPVRVSVLSQSRDVSGLLDSLHLKPSESTNLIGFLTSMTRTCLNSYDPNFVNLTREDWRRVDRNFGRSVSLAEGLRNPELVCPRTKWDWSCSRIAEPSDLPFMWYRFFVVVADWGNSIPQFRMLPKDDQLQLIRMNFVNISMTFFMYFLMGDPVLKENIPMGNGSYVSKSDGKLILNNLVRNSLDTYGTHLFAPMTKLQTDSTELSLLATILLFQYHENLSPEGHVLSEDYIDKLFDALFEYQNLRFPEKSFMERSRRQSNLLMVVARISQIWGRSINEGRNYVCSNEGNCPVLKANRNRCRACRLRKCRLVGMDENQLRDSTIQTKASDSSILPNPTPMASTSSSSASNTDPCSLNLINFLSYMTNNSLESYDPQYSEITADQWPQLCESCNRSISLIEGIKNPEKVCPRTKMDFSYSRPATKDDLSFIWYRFFVIVADWANSIPQFRMLPESDQAQLFRLNFTTLSVIIFVILWAKPDVDPLKISMGNGSYVDKEQEGRLGDLHKIIIHAYIEHLIHPLLDVGTDASELAIINTIVLFQYNESLSPEGRRISQEYTDKLYDALYDYQAALAF
;
A
#
# COMPACT_ATOMS: atom_id res chain seq x y z
N MET A 1 -18.82 -8.53 22.83
CA MET A 1 -17.43 -8.36 22.34
C MET A 1 -16.57 -7.92 23.50
N ASN A 2 -15.38 -8.50 23.71
CA ASN A 2 -14.44 -7.95 24.69
C ASN A 2 -14.07 -6.53 24.25
N GLU A 3 -14.36 -5.54 25.09
CA GLU A 3 -13.97 -4.16 24.80
C GLU A 3 -12.45 -4.09 24.64
N THR A 4 -11.99 -3.57 23.51
CA THR A 4 -10.55 -3.35 23.30
C THR A 4 -10.17 -2.04 23.96
N HIS A 5 -9.35 -2.10 25.01
CA HIS A 5 -8.81 -0.91 25.67
C HIS A 5 -7.80 -0.22 24.76
N LEU A 6 -7.69 1.11 24.89
CA LEU A 6 -6.72 1.90 24.11
C LEU A 6 -5.29 1.43 24.33
N ARG A 7 -4.96 0.89 25.51
CA ARG A 7 -3.65 0.25 25.74
C ARG A 7 -3.41 -0.95 24.81
N ASP A 8 -4.40 -1.81 24.64
CA ASP A 8 -4.30 -3.01 23.78
C ASP A 8 -4.38 -2.65 22.30
N PHE A 9 -5.18 -1.65 21.97
CA PHE A 9 -5.25 -1.09 20.62
C PHE A 9 -3.91 -0.43 20.25
N LYS A 10 -3.34 0.34 21.17
CA LYS A 10 -2.00 0.89 21.06
C LYS A 10 -0.99 -0.23 20.88
N SER A 11 -0.94 -1.26 21.73
CA SER A 11 0.08 -2.32 21.61
C SER A 11 0.01 -3.08 20.28
N ARG A 12 -1.20 -3.34 19.76
CA ARG A 12 -1.42 -3.87 18.39
C ARG A 12 -0.90 -2.93 17.30
N ASN A 13 -0.98 -1.62 17.55
CA ASN A 13 -0.59 -0.57 16.63
C ASN A 13 0.74 0.09 16.95
N PHE A 14 1.49 -0.39 17.97
CA PHE A 14 2.85 -0.01 18.44
C PHE A 14 3.10 -0.10 19.97
N MET A 15 4.35 -0.40 20.36
CA MET A 15 5.00 -0.03 21.65
C MET A 15 4.90 -0.94 22.90
N ASP A 16 4.79 -2.27 22.81
CA ASP A 16 4.92 -3.12 24.00
C ASP A 16 6.29 -3.82 24.10
N SER A 17 7.36 -3.05 24.33
CA SER A 17 8.64 -3.58 24.87
C SER A 17 9.57 -2.48 25.40
N TYR A 18 9.11 -1.72 26.39
CA TYR A 18 10.04 -1.05 27.32
C TYR A 18 10.09 -1.87 28.61
N GLY A 19 11.14 -2.68 28.76
CA GLY A 19 11.49 -3.24 30.06
C GLY A 19 11.87 -2.12 31.03
N PRO A 20 11.83 -2.36 32.36
CA PRO A 20 12.29 -1.36 33.33
C PRO A 20 13.74 -0.99 33.03
N PRO A 21 14.13 0.30 33.15
CA PRO A 21 15.51 0.69 32.97
C PRO A 21 16.37 -0.10 33.96
N SER A 22 17.51 -0.64 33.48
CA SER A 22 18.54 -1.10 34.40
C SER A 22 18.96 0.09 35.29
N PRO A 23 19.26 -0.14 36.57
CA PRO A 23 19.72 0.92 37.45
C PRO A 23 21.10 1.36 36.96
N LEU A 24 21.14 2.39 36.11
CA LEU A 24 22.36 3.11 35.79
C LEU A 24 22.66 4.05 36.96
N ASP A 25 23.90 3.95 37.44
CA ASP A 25 24.43 4.67 38.58
C ASP A 25 24.07 6.14 38.57
N ARG A 26 23.45 6.59 39.66
CA ARG A 26 23.28 8.00 40.01
C ARG A 26 24.64 8.58 40.35
N ASN A 27 25.44 8.94 39.35
CA ASN A 27 26.52 9.88 39.54
C ASN A 27 26.16 11.20 38.85
N ASN A 28 26.17 12.25 39.68
CA ASN A 28 25.93 13.64 39.31
C ASN A 28 27.00 14.14 38.34
N GLU A 29 26.79 13.93 37.04
CA GLU A 29 27.44 14.73 36.02
C GLU A 29 26.40 15.65 35.38
N GLU A 30 26.49 16.94 35.69
CA GLU A 30 25.83 18.00 34.91
C GLU A 30 26.41 17.97 33.50
N PHE A 31 25.73 17.27 32.59
CA PHE A 31 26.09 17.31 31.18
C PHE A 31 25.68 18.66 30.57
N PRO A 32 26.54 19.28 29.74
CA PRO A 32 26.26 20.57 29.14
C PRO A 32 24.99 20.44 28.28
N GLN A 33 24.02 21.33 28.50
CA GLN A 33 22.89 21.44 27.60
C GLN A 33 23.41 21.77 26.19
N PRO A 34 23.09 20.98 25.16
CA PRO A 34 23.45 21.36 23.81
C PRO A 34 22.75 22.69 23.51
N GLN A 35 23.52 23.69 23.07
CA GLN A 35 22.97 24.92 22.51
C GLN A 35 22.30 24.59 21.16
N VAL A 36 21.11 24.00 21.21
CA VAL A 36 20.27 23.84 20.03
C VAL A 36 19.62 25.20 19.79
N SER A 37 20.06 25.87 18.75
CA SER A 37 19.40 27.11 18.30
C SER A 37 17.93 26.81 18.03
N PRO A 38 16.98 27.65 18.46
CA PRO A 38 15.56 27.40 18.20
C PRO A 38 15.34 27.33 16.69
N VAL A 39 15.01 26.13 16.21
CA VAL A 39 14.74 25.94 14.79
C VAL A 39 13.38 26.56 14.49
N ARG A 40 13.37 27.62 13.68
CA ARG A 40 12.13 28.16 13.12
C ARG A 40 11.64 27.15 12.09
N VAL A 41 10.57 26.43 12.43
CA VAL A 41 9.75 25.71 11.46
C VAL A 41 9.28 26.73 10.44
N SER A 42 9.84 26.68 9.23
CA SER A 42 9.31 27.45 8.11
C SER A 42 7.99 26.81 7.71
N VAL A 43 6.89 27.47 8.05
CA VAL A 43 5.54 27.11 7.58
C VAL A 43 5.50 27.37 6.06
N LEU A 44 6.05 26.46 5.26
CA LEU A 44 6.07 26.51 3.80
C LEU A 44 5.16 25.42 3.22
N SER A 45 3.86 25.61 3.41
CA SER A 45 2.90 25.84 2.32
C SER A 45 1.61 26.32 2.99
N GLN A 46 1.45 27.64 3.08
CA GLN A 46 0.19 28.20 3.56
C GLN A 46 -0.94 27.60 2.69
N SER A 47 -1.95 27.03 3.35
CA SER A 47 -3.17 26.59 2.69
C SER A 47 -3.63 27.68 1.73
N ARG A 48 -3.74 27.34 0.45
CA ARG A 48 -4.38 28.24 -0.50
C ARG A 48 -5.87 28.18 -0.21
N ASP A 49 -6.41 29.29 0.27
CA ASP A 49 -7.84 29.42 0.49
C ASP A 49 -8.54 29.19 -0.85
N VAL A 50 -9.41 28.17 -0.90
CA VAL A 50 -10.21 27.84 -2.08
C VAL A 50 -11.02 29.06 -2.52
N SER A 51 -11.51 29.86 -1.57
CA SER A 51 -12.22 31.10 -1.85
C SER A 51 -11.34 32.09 -2.63
N GLY A 52 -10.09 32.25 -2.21
CA GLY A 52 -9.11 33.09 -2.91
C GLY A 52 -8.75 32.57 -4.30
N LEU A 53 -8.70 31.25 -4.49
CA LEU A 53 -8.48 30.65 -5.82
C LEU A 53 -9.68 30.90 -6.74
N LEU A 54 -10.90 30.70 -6.25
CA LEU A 54 -12.13 30.95 -7.00
C LEU A 54 -12.23 32.43 -7.43
N ASP A 55 -11.94 33.35 -6.52
CA ASP A 55 -11.94 34.79 -6.80
C ASP A 55 -10.91 35.15 -7.89
N SER A 56 -9.70 34.57 -7.81
CA SER A 56 -8.63 34.82 -8.78
C SER A 56 -8.94 34.29 -10.19
N LEU A 57 -9.77 33.25 -10.29
CA LEU A 57 -10.20 32.64 -11.55
C LEU A 57 -11.58 33.12 -12.00
N HIS A 58 -12.24 34.01 -11.24
CA HIS A 58 -13.60 34.47 -11.47
C HIS A 58 -14.63 33.33 -11.59
N LEU A 59 -14.46 32.28 -10.78
CA LEU A 59 -15.34 31.10 -10.75
C LEU A 59 -16.34 31.19 -9.58
N LYS A 60 -17.49 30.54 -9.73
CA LYS A 60 -18.50 30.41 -8.66
C LYS A 60 -18.25 29.15 -7.82
N PRO A 61 -18.61 29.14 -6.53
CA PRO A 61 -18.58 27.94 -5.72
C PRO A 61 -19.49 26.83 -6.28
N SER A 62 -19.04 25.61 -6.12
CA SER A 62 -19.63 24.31 -6.51
C SER A 62 -19.82 23.46 -5.25
N GLU A 63 -20.51 22.32 -5.35
CA GLU A 63 -20.61 21.38 -4.23
C GLU A 63 -19.23 20.92 -3.76
N SER A 64 -18.33 20.55 -4.69
CA SER A 64 -17.00 20.07 -4.32
C SER A 64 -16.11 21.20 -3.80
N THR A 65 -16.16 22.43 -4.30
CA THR A 65 -15.39 23.54 -3.68
C THR A 65 -15.87 23.91 -2.28
N ASN A 66 -17.18 23.80 -2.01
CA ASN A 66 -17.71 23.92 -0.66
C ASN A 66 -17.20 22.79 0.25
N LEU A 67 -17.17 21.56 -0.26
CA LEU A 67 -16.62 20.40 0.45
C LEU A 67 -15.12 20.57 0.76
N ILE A 68 -14.33 21.00 -0.23
CA ILE A 68 -12.88 21.27 -0.05
C ILE A 68 -12.69 22.34 1.04
N GLY A 69 -13.42 23.45 0.95
CA GLY A 69 -13.34 24.54 1.92
C GLY A 69 -13.70 24.08 3.34
N PHE A 70 -14.78 23.31 3.48
CA PHE A 70 -15.20 22.72 4.75
C PHE A 70 -14.13 21.81 5.34
N LEU A 71 -13.67 20.80 4.59
CA LEU A 71 -12.71 19.80 5.09
C LEU A 71 -11.35 20.44 5.44
N THR A 72 -10.90 21.42 4.65
CA THR A 72 -9.64 22.14 4.91
C THR A 72 -9.74 22.98 6.17
N SER A 73 -10.82 23.75 6.32
CA SER A 73 -11.04 24.61 7.49
C SER A 73 -11.23 23.79 8.77
N MET A 74 -12.03 22.72 8.69
CA MET A 74 -12.27 21.79 9.80
C MET A 74 -10.97 21.09 10.22
N THR A 75 -10.21 20.54 9.27
CA THR A 75 -8.94 19.86 9.56
C THR A 75 -7.94 20.81 10.22
N ARG A 76 -7.80 22.03 9.69
CA ARG A 76 -6.97 23.07 10.31
C ARG A 76 -7.42 23.40 11.73
N THR A 77 -8.73 23.50 11.96
CA THR A 77 -9.29 23.82 13.29
C THR A 77 -9.00 22.70 14.30
N CYS A 78 -9.26 21.44 13.95
CA CYS A 78 -8.98 20.30 14.82
C CYS A 78 -7.48 20.17 15.13
N LEU A 79 -6.61 20.30 14.13
CA LEU A 79 -5.16 20.19 14.30
C LEU A 79 -4.57 21.30 15.17
N ASN A 80 -5.18 22.48 15.20
CA ASN A 80 -4.72 23.62 15.99
C ASN A 80 -5.52 23.83 17.29
N SER A 81 -6.49 22.97 17.60
CA SER A 81 -7.28 23.06 18.82
C SER A 81 -6.42 22.69 20.04
N TYR A 82 -6.52 23.49 21.10
CA TYR A 82 -5.88 23.22 22.39
C TYR A 82 -6.71 23.80 23.53
N ASP A 83 -6.59 23.15 24.68
CA ASP A 83 -7.19 23.58 25.93
C ASP A 83 -6.32 24.72 26.53
N PRO A 84 -6.88 25.90 26.81
CA PRO A 84 -6.12 27.05 27.33
C PRO A 84 -5.39 26.76 28.66
N ASN A 85 -5.89 25.81 29.44
CA ASN A 85 -5.29 25.39 30.71
C ASN A 85 -3.98 24.61 30.55
N PHE A 86 -3.63 24.19 29.33
CA PHE A 86 -2.49 23.31 29.04
C PHE A 86 -1.45 23.96 28.09
N VAL A 87 -1.36 25.29 28.09
CA VAL A 87 -0.45 26.05 27.21
C VAL A 87 0.99 26.09 27.74
N ASN A 88 1.18 26.23 29.05
CA ASN A 88 2.51 26.38 29.68
C ASN A 88 2.77 25.22 30.66
N LEU A 89 2.81 23.98 30.14
CA LEU A 89 3.05 22.81 30.97
C LEU A 89 4.52 22.69 31.37
N THR A 90 4.78 22.64 32.68
CA THR A 90 6.12 22.32 33.20
C THR A 90 6.43 20.84 33.02
N ARG A 91 7.71 20.45 33.17
CA ARG A 91 8.13 19.03 33.15
C ARG A 91 7.41 18.18 34.20
N GLU A 92 7.01 18.78 35.32
CA GLU A 92 6.27 18.07 36.37
C GLU A 92 4.79 17.91 36.02
N ASP A 93 4.20 18.90 35.33
CA ASP A 93 2.84 18.81 34.80
C ASP A 93 2.75 17.69 33.75
N TRP A 94 3.76 17.57 32.88
CA TRP A 94 3.87 16.47 31.93
C TRP A 94 3.87 15.09 32.61
N ARG A 95 4.59 14.95 33.72
CA ARG A 95 4.62 13.71 34.52
C ARG A 95 3.32 13.43 35.29
N ARG A 96 2.49 14.45 35.52
CA ARG A 96 1.15 14.30 36.12
C ARG A 96 0.12 13.90 35.07
N VAL A 97 0.22 14.46 33.86
CA VAL A 97 -0.61 14.11 32.70
C VAL A 97 -0.38 12.65 32.27
N ASP A 98 0.87 12.17 32.18
CA ASP A 98 1.15 10.78 31.77
C ASP A 98 0.63 9.71 32.77
N ARG A 99 0.42 10.07 34.03
CA ARG A 99 -0.05 9.12 35.07
C ARG A 99 -1.56 8.88 35.08
N ASN A 100 -2.35 9.80 34.53
CA ASN A 100 -3.80 9.84 34.79
C ASN A 100 -4.69 9.60 33.56
N PHE A 101 -4.16 9.60 32.34
CA PHE A 101 -4.99 9.64 31.12
C PHE A 101 -4.76 8.45 30.16
N GLY A 102 -5.85 7.94 29.54
CA GLY A 102 -5.86 7.13 28.32
C GLY A 102 -5.63 5.62 28.40
N ARG A 103 -4.98 5.07 29.43
CA ARG A 103 -4.59 3.63 29.41
C ARG A 103 -5.74 2.64 29.63
N SER A 104 -6.78 3.04 30.36
CA SER A 104 -7.93 2.19 30.72
C SER A 104 -9.21 2.52 29.93
N VAL A 105 -9.19 3.54 29.07
CA VAL A 105 -10.36 3.92 28.26
C VAL A 105 -10.51 2.92 27.11
N SER A 106 -11.74 2.48 26.81
CA SER A 106 -11.99 1.62 25.65
C SER A 106 -11.88 2.44 24.35
N LEU A 107 -11.59 1.80 23.22
CA LEU A 107 -11.54 2.50 21.93
C LEU A 107 -12.87 3.23 21.64
N ALA A 108 -13.98 2.57 21.94
CA ALA A 108 -15.32 3.13 21.77
C ALA A 108 -15.55 4.36 22.66
N GLU A 109 -15.14 4.26 23.92
CA GLU A 109 -15.28 5.37 24.86
C GLU A 109 -14.36 6.55 24.51
N GLY A 110 -13.12 6.27 24.12
CA GLY A 110 -12.18 7.30 23.70
C GLY A 110 -12.61 8.01 22.42
N LEU A 111 -13.26 7.31 21.49
CA LEU A 111 -13.80 7.94 20.28
C LEU A 111 -15.01 8.83 20.59
N ARG A 112 -15.83 8.47 21.59
CA ARG A 112 -16.99 9.27 22.02
C ARG A 112 -16.59 10.48 22.87
N ASN A 113 -15.63 10.29 23.76
CA ASN A 113 -15.19 11.28 24.75
C ASN A 113 -13.66 11.43 24.71
N PRO A 114 -13.09 12.08 23.68
CA PRO A 114 -11.64 12.17 23.47
C PRO A 114 -10.89 12.81 24.63
N GLU A 115 -11.52 13.73 25.36
CA GLU A 115 -10.96 14.39 26.54
C GLU A 115 -10.60 13.44 27.69
N LEU A 116 -11.18 12.22 27.72
CA LEU A 116 -10.81 11.18 28.70
C LEU A 116 -9.45 10.54 28.38
N VAL A 117 -8.96 10.68 27.14
CA VAL A 117 -7.74 10.00 26.66
C VAL A 117 -6.49 10.81 26.94
N CYS A 118 -6.49 12.11 26.61
CA CYS A 118 -5.47 13.08 27.02
C CYS A 118 -5.96 14.52 26.77
N PRO A 119 -5.42 15.53 27.48
CA PRO A 119 -5.77 16.93 27.23
C PRO A 119 -5.27 17.40 25.85
N ARG A 120 -5.96 18.40 25.28
CA ARG A 120 -5.54 19.03 24.01
C ARG A 120 -4.45 20.03 24.32
N THR A 121 -3.20 19.68 24.04
CA THR A 121 -2.07 20.59 24.27
C THR A 121 -1.65 21.28 22.98
N LYS A 122 -1.10 22.50 23.07
CA LYS A 122 -0.52 23.17 21.90
C LYS A 122 0.64 22.36 21.34
N TRP A 123 0.79 22.32 20.01
CA TRP A 123 1.93 21.66 19.37
C TRP A 123 3.20 22.50 19.54
N ASP A 124 4.28 21.83 19.93
CA ASP A 124 5.62 22.39 20.02
C ASP A 124 6.59 21.51 19.22
N TRP A 125 7.07 22.04 18.09
CA TRP A 125 7.96 21.36 17.15
C TRP A 125 9.41 21.85 17.29
N SER A 126 9.75 22.60 18.34
CA SER A 126 11.04 23.31 18.50
C SER A 126 12.27 22.43 18.70
N CYS A 127 12.11 21.13 18.95
CA CYS A 127 13.20 20.19 19.27
C CYS A 127 14.13 20.70 20.40
N SER A 128 13.56 21.31 21.45
CA SER A 128 14.27 21.91 22.56
C SER A 128 14.86 20.91 23.57
N ARG A 129 14.41 19.64 23.57
CA ARG A 129 14.93 18.61 24.49
C ARG A 129 14.95 17.21 23.87
N ILE A 130 15.83 16.34 24.37
CA ILE A 130 15.82 14.91 24.02
C ILE A 130 14.54 14.27 24.56
N ALA A 131 13.92 13.40 23.75
CA ALA A 131 12.73 12.65 24.13
C ALA A 131 13.01 11.65 25.27
N GLU A 132 12.05 11.47 26.15
CA GLU A 132 12.01 10.46 27.21
C GLU A 132 11.06 9.30 26.79
N PRO A 133 11.16 8.10 27.40
CA PRO A 133 10.29 6.97 27.05
C PRO A 133 8.78 7.25 27.13
N SER A 134 8.34 8.22 27.95
CA SER A 134 6.95 8.63 28.07
C SER A 134 6.45 9.51 26.93
N ASP A 135 7.34 10.17 26.17
CA ASP A 135 6.95 11.12 25.12
C ASP A 135 6.27 10.46 23.93
N LEU A 136 6.71 9.25 23.56
CA LEU A 136 6.17 8.55 22.40
C LEU A 136 4.77 7.95 22.65
N PRO A 137 4.49 7.31 23.81
CA PRO A 137 3.12 7.05 24.25
C PRO A 137 2.23 8.29 24.24
N PHE A 138 2.75 9.42 24.72
CA PHE A 138 1.99 10.65 24.81
C PHE A 138 1.65 11.23 23.41
N MET A 139 2.61 11.24 22.50
CA MET A 139 2.38 11.58 21.09
C MET A 139 1.25 10.74 20.50
N TRP A 140 1.27 9.42 20.73
CA TRP A 140 0.23 8.51 20.24
C TRP A 140 -1.17 8.90 20.75
N TYR A 141 -1.31 9.15 22.06
CA TYR A 141 -2.60 9.54 22.64
C TYR A 141 -3.08 10.89 22.12
N ARG A 142 -2.18 11.85 21.92
CA ARG A 142 -2.51 13.14 21.31
C ARG A 142 -3.03 13.00 19.89
N PHE A 143 -2.36 12.21 19.07
CA PHE A 143 -2.87 11.92 17.73
C PHE A 143 -4.22 11.22 17.78
N PHE A 144 -4.44 10.32 18.74
CA PHE A 144 -5.75 9.69 18.93
C PHE A 144 -6.85 10.72 19.19
N VAL A 145 -6.65 11.65 20.13
CA VAL A 145 -7.62 12.71 20.44
C VAL A 145 -7.90 13.58 19.22
N VAL A 146 -6.85 13.99 18.51
CA VAL A 146 -6.98 14.81 17.30
C VAL A 146 -7.73 14.07 16.19
N VAL A 147 -7.43 12.79 15.96
CA VAL A 147 -8.13 11.97 14.95
C VAL A 147 -9.59 11.73 15.35
N ALA A 148 -9.87 11.53 16.64
CA ALA A 148 -11.24 11.37 17.14
C ALA A 148 -12.06 12.66 16.99
N ASP A 149 -11.51 13.81 17.38
CA ASP A 149 -12.15 15.13 17.19
C ASP A 149 -12.41 15.42 15.71
N TRP A 150 -11.40 15.16 14.88
CA TRP A 150 -11.46 15.35 13.43
C TRP A 150 -12.50 14.44 12.77
N GLY A 151 -12.49 13.14 13.07
CA GLY A 151 -13.45 12.18 12.54
C GLY A 151 -14.89 12.53 12.94
N ASN A 152 -15.13 12.84 14.21
CA ASN A 152 -16.44 13.26 14.70
C ASN A 152 -16.93 14.59 14.11
N SER A 153 -16.03 15.42 13.60
CA SER A 153 -16.39 16.68 12.93
C SER A 153 -16.89 16.46 11.50
N ILE A 154 -16.62 15.29 10.89
CA ILE A 154 -17.08 14.93 9.54
C ILE A 154 -18.54 14.41 9.63
N PRO A 155 -19.53 15.06 8.97
CA PRO A 155 -20.92 14.63 9.03
C PRO A 155 -21.13 13.19 8.55
N GLN A 156 -20.51 12.82 7.43
CA GLN A 156 -20.62 11.49 6.83
C GLN A 156 -20.08 10.40 7.75
N PHE A 157 -19.02 10.68 8.51
CA PHE A 157 -18.49 9.73 9.49
C PHE A 157 -19.49 9.48 10.62
N ARG A 158 -20.20 10.52 11.07
CA ARG A 158 -21.23 10.40 12.10
C ARG A 158 -22.47 9.64 11.65
N MET A 159 -22.74 9.59 10.34
CA MET A 159 -23.87 8.84 9.77
C MET A 159 -23.63 7.32 9.78
N LEU A 160 -22.38 6.87 9.78
CA LEU A 160 -22.04 5.45 9.81
C LEU A 160 -22.53 4.77 11.10
N PRO A 161 -22.83 3.46 11.06
CA PRO A 161 -23.01 2.66 12.27
C PRO A 161 -21.82 2.78 13.23
N LYS A 162 -22.09 2.68 14.54
CA LYS A 162 -21.04 2.88 15.56
C LYS A 162 -19.91 1.86 15.47
N ASP A 163 -20.21 0.62 15.10
CA ASP A 163 -19.20 -0.41 14.89
C ASP A 163 -18.34 -0.12 13.66
N ASP A 164 -18.92 0.42 12.59
CA ASP A 164 -18.20 0.83 11.37
C ASP A 164 -17.29 2.03 11.66
N GLN A 165 -17.76 3.03 12.41
CA GLN A 165 -16.93 4.15 12.88
C GLN A 165 -15.68 3.63 13.61
N LEU A 166 -15.85 2.65 14.50
CA LEU A 166 -14.75 2.06 15.25
C LEU A 166 -13.82 1.25 14.36
N GLN A 167 -14.36 0.53 13.37
CA GLN A 167 -13.58 -0.25 12.43
C GLN A 167 -12.72 0.65 11.55
N LEU A 168 -13.27 1.72 10.98
CA LEU A 168 -12.52 2.69 10.18
C LEU A 168 -11.40 3.35 10.96
N ILE A 169 -11.68 3.84 12.18
CA ILE A 169 -10.65 4.42 13.05
C ILE A 169 -9.60 3.38 13.41
N ARG A 170 -10.00 2.16 13.78
CA ARG A 170 -9.08 1.08 14.14
C ARG A 170 -8.08 0.79 13.02
N MET A 171 -8.55 0.75 11.78
CA MET A 171 -7.73 0.37 10.64
C MET A 171 -6.87 1.52 10.10
N ASN A 172 -7.37 2.75 10.16
CA ASN A 172 -6.73 3.90 9.50
C ASN A 172 -6.04 4.87 10.46
N PHE A 173 -6.16 4.70 11.78
CA PHE A 173 -5.62 5.63 12.78
C PHE A 173 -4.15 6.00 12.54
N VAL A 174 -3.28 5.02 12.31
CA VAL A 174 -1.84 5.32 12.16
C VAL A 174 -1.55 6.02 10.83
N ASN A 175 -2.21 5.61 9.74
CA ASN A 175 -2.09 6.26 8.44
C ASN A 175 -2.53 7.72 8.50
N ILE A 176 -3.67 8.00 9.13
CA ILE A 176 -4.18 9.36 9.32
C ILE A 176 -3.22 10.16 10.20
N SER A 177 -2.73 9.57 11.29
CA SER A 177 -1.78 10.22 12.20
C SER A 177 -0.48 10.59 11.49
N MET A 178 0.04 9.74 10.61
CA MET A 178 1.25 10.03 9.83
C MET A 178 1.01 11.09 8.74
N THR A 179 -0.19 11.11 8.14
CA THR A 179 -0.60 12.19 7.23
C THR A 179 -0.68 13.54 7.97
N PHE A 180 -1.19 13.56 9.20
CA PHE A 180 -1.19 14.77 10.05
C PHE A 180 0.20 15.14 10.55
N PHE A 181 1.04 14.15 10.86
CA PHE A 181 2.44 14.40 11.18
C PHE A 181 3.15 15.09 9.99
N MET A 182 2.88 14.63 8.77
CA MET A 182 3.36 15.31 7.57
C MET A 182 2.81 16.74 7.45
N TYR A 183 1.51 16.96 7.71
CA TYR A 183 0.90 18.30 7.68
C TYR A 183 1.67 19.33 8.51
N PHE A 184 2.19 18.92 9.68
CA PHE A 184 2.96 19.83 10.55
C PHE A 184 4.40 20.05 10.09
N LEU A 185 4.99 19.13 9.35
CA LEU A 185 6.42 19.08 9.06
C LEU A 185 6.77 19.37 7.59
N MET A 186 5.79 19.83 6.81
CA MET A 186 5.94 20.11 5.38
C MET A 186 7.10 21.08 5.11
N GLY A 187 8.17 20.57 4.50
CA GLY A 187 9.28 21.37 4.00
C GLY A 187 10.45 21.59 4.97
N ASP A 188 10.45 20.98 6.16
CA ASP A 188 11.51 21.22 7.15
C ASP A 188 12.68 20.20 7.02
N PRO A 189 13.92 20.66 6.72
CA PRO A 189 15.12 19.82 6.72
C PRO A 189 15.45 19.20 8.10
N VAL A 190 14.82 19.63 9.19
CA VAL A 190 15.00 19.08 10.56
C VAL A 190 14.81 17.56 10.62
N LEU A 191 13.94 17.00 9.76
CA LEU A 191 13.70 15.56 9.66
C LEU A 191 14.93 14.73 9.25
N LYS A 192 16.00 15.35 8.72
CA LYS A 192 17.22 14.62 8.34
C LYS A 192 17.97 14.10 9.55
N GLU A 193 17.95 14.80 10.68
CA GLU A 193 18.72 14.44 11.88
C GLU A 193 17.84 14.18 13.11
N ASN A 194 16.71 14.89 13.26
CA ASN A 194 15.86 14.83 14.44
C ASN A 194 14.40 14.57 14.08
N ILE A 195 13.75 13.70 14.84
CA ILE A 195 12.32 13.39 14.70
C ILE A 195 11.58 14.08 15.84
N PRO A 196 10.83 15.18 15.57
CA PRO A 196 10.16 15.93 16.62
C PRO A 196 8.94 15.16 17.15
N MET A 197 8.66 15.30 18.45
CA MET A 197 7.56 14.61 19.12
C MET A 197 6.29 15.46 19.29
N GLY A 198 6.36 16.75 18.95
CA GLY A 198 5.23 17.69 19.02
C GLY A 198 4.98 18.29 20.40
N ASN A 199 5.84 18.02 21.39
CA ASN A 199 5.83 18.60 22.73
C ASN A 199 7.19 19.24 23.10
N GLY A 200 7.92 19.70 22.10
CA GLY A 200 9.27 20.25 22.21
C GLY A 200 10.36 19.19 22.28
N SER A 201 10.02 17.91 22.47
CA SER A 201 11.01 16.84 22.48
C SER A 201 11.33 16.28 21.10
N TYR A 202 12.48 15.63 20.96
CA TYR A 202 12.90 14.99 19.72
C TYR A 202 13.69 13.70 19.94
N VAL A 203 13.65 12.82 18.94
CA VAL A 203 14.52 11.64 18.84
C VAL A 203 15.60 11.94 17.82
N SER A 204 16.87 11.92 18.24
CA SER A 204 18.01 12.01 17.32
C SER A 204 18.19 10.69 16.58
N LYS A 205 18.41 10.77 15.27
CA LYS A 205 18.78 9.62 14.42
C LYS A 205 20.23 9.16 14.66
N SER A 206 21.11 10.05 15.13
CA SER A 206 22.55 9.78 15.32
C SER A 206 22.89 9.23 16.71
N ASP A 207 22.17 9.64 17.75
CA ASP A 207 22.75 9.60 19.11
C ASP A 207 22.43 8.35 19.93
N GLY A 208 21.59 7.41 19.47
CA GLY A 208 21.37 6.10 20.13
C GLY A 208 20.87 6.11 21.59
N LYS A 209 20.73 7.28 22.23
CA LYS A 209 20.39 7.47 23.66
C LYS A 209 18.94 7.15 23.98
N LEU A 210 18.04 7.34 23.02
CA LEU A 210 16.74 6.66 23.02
C LEU A 210 16.81 5.55 21.98
N ILE A 211 16.89 4.31 22.44
CA ILE A 211 16.65 3.16 21.58
C ILE A 211 15.16 3.21 21.25
N LEU A 212 14.82 3.91 20.16
CA LEU A 212 13.57 3.69 19.48
C LEU A 212 13.54 2.21 19.17
N ASN A 213 12.51 1.50 19.63
CA ASN A 213 12.34 0.10 19.27
C ASN A 213 12.47 -0.01 17.74
N ASN A 214 13.19 -1.03 17.25
CA ASN A 214 13.36 -1.31 15.82
C ASN A 214 12.03 -1.20 15.05
N LEU A 215 10.90 -1.58 15.66
CA LEU A 215 9.57 -1.40 15.09
C LEU A 215 9.29 0.06 14.67
N VAL A 216 9.58 1.04 15.54
CA VAL A 216 9.33 2.47 15.30
C VAL A 216 10.25 3.06 14.28
N ARG A 217 11.53 2.68 14.36
CA ARG A 217 12.51 3.09 13.36
C ARG A 217 12.06 2.61 11.99
N ASN A 218 11.73 1.32 11.88
CA ASN A 218 11.28 0.73 10.64
C ASN A 218 10.01 1.42 10.13
N SER A 219 8.99 1.65 10.97
CA SER A 219 7.79 2.34 10.50
C SER A 219 8.06 3.77 10.06
N LEU A 220 8.92 4.53 10.76
CA LEU A 220 9.27 5.89 10.33
C LEU A 220 10.06 5.90 9.02
N ASP A 221 10.93 4.92 8.80
CA ASP A 221 11.64 4.75 7.52
C ASP A 221 10.68 4.33 6.40
N THR A 222 9.74 3.43 6.68
CA THR A 222 8.67 3.01 5.76
C THR A 222 7.79 4.20 5.37
N TYR A 223 7.29 4.98 6.33
CA TYR A 223 6.52 6.21 6.04
C TYR A 223 7.36 7.31 5.39
N GLY A 224 8.65 7.41 5.74
CA GLY A 224 9.58 8.31 5.07
C GLY A 224 9.69 8.01 3.58
N THR A 225 9.79 6.72 3.24
CA THR A 225 9.93 6.24 1.85
C THR A 225 8.62 6.30 1.09
N HIS A 226 7.51 5.88 1.70
CA HIS A 226 6.24 5.65 1.00
C HIS A 226 5.22 6.77 1.14
N LEU A 227 5.36 7.67 2.12
CA LEU A 227 4.49 8.83 2.32
C LEU A 227 5.23 10.15 2.15
N PHE A 228 6.26 10.41 2.96
CA PHE A 228 6.85 11.75 3.05
C PHE A 228 7.63 12.12 1.79
N ALA A 229 8.50 11.25 1.28
CA ALA A 229 9.28 11.54 0.07
C ALA A 229 8.39 11.72 -1.18
N PRO A 230 7.42 10.84 -1.48
CA PRO A 230 6.51 11.02 -2.62
C PRO A 230 5.67 12.29 -2.52
N MET A 231 5.05 12.56 -1.37
CA MET A 231 4.22 13.75 -1.17
C MET A 231 5.03 15.05 -1.26
N THR A 232 6.31 15.03 -0.82
CA THR A 232 7.24 16.16 -0.99
C THR A 232 7.60 16.37 -2.45
N LYS A 233 7.92 15.30 -3.20
CA LYS A 233 8.18 15.35 -4.64
C LYS A 233 6.98 15.92 -5.40
N LEU A 234 5.77 15.55 -4.99
CA LEU A 234 4.52 16.06 -5.53
C LEU A 234 4.20 17.49 -5.05
N GLN A 235 4.95 18.10 -4.13
CA GLN A 235 4.62 19.42 -3.57
C GLN A 235 3.17 19.48 -3.06
N THR A 236 2.78 18.43 -2.33
CA THR A 236 1.45 18.34 -1.72
C THR A 236 1.26 19.52 -0.78
N ASP A 237 0.06 20.08 -0.65
CA ASP A 237 -0.24 21.13 0.35
C ASP A 237 -1.20 20.65 1.44
N SER A 238 -1.49 21.52 2.40
CA SER A 238 -2.40 21.23 3.52
C SER A 238 -3.83 20.89 3.10
N THR A 239 -4.30 21.41 1.96
CA THR A 239 -5.64 21.13 1.42
C THR A 239 -5.67 19.73 0.82
N GLU A 240 -4.70 19.37 -0.03
CA GLU A 240 -4.55 18.01 -0.56
C GLU A 240 -4.39 16.99 0.58
N LEU A 241 -3.58 17.28 1.60
CA LEU A 241 -3.43 16.40 2.76
C LEU A 241 -4.74 16.22 3.55
N SER A 242 -5.58 17.26 3.66
CA SER A 242 -6.88 17.17 4.33
C SER A 242 -7.83 16.25 3.58
N LEU A 243 -7.88 16.36 2.25
CA LEU A 243 -8.67 15.48 1.38
C LEU A 243 -8.16 14.05 1.43
N LEU A 244 -6.84 13.83 1.33
CA LEU A 244 -6.23 12.51 1.36
C LEU A 244 -6.39 11.81 2.72
N ALA A 245 -6.32 12.56 3.83
CA ALA A 245 -6.65 12.03 5.16
C ALA A 245 -8.11 11.57 5.24
N THR A 246 -9.03 12.33 4.62
CA THR A 246 -10.45 11.98 4.56
C THR A 246 -10.67 10.73 3.71
N ILE A 247 -10.06 10.65 2.53
CA ILE A 247 -10.09 9.44 1.68
C ILE A 247 -9.56 8.22 2.45
N LEU A 248 -8.44 8.37 3.17
CA LEU A 248 -7.88 7.32 4.01
C LEU A 248 -8.88 6.83 5.07
N LEU A 249 -9.64 7.72 5.71
CA LEU A 249 -10.60 7.35 6.76
C LEU A 249 -11.68 6.40 6.23
N PHE A 250 -12.23 6.66 5.04
CA PHE A 250 -13.36 5.94 4.45
C PHE A 250 -12.97 4.76 3.57
N GLN A 251 -11.69 4.36 3.53
CA GLN A 251 -11.27 3.23 2.71
C GLN A 251 -12.05 1.94 3.00
N TYR A 252 -12.21 1.13 1.96
CA TYR A 252 -12.85 -0.18 2.05
C TYR A 252 -12.19 -1.08 3.10
N HIS A 253 -13.03 -1.71 3.93
CA HIS A 253 -12.63 -2.77 4.85
C HIS A 253 -13.69 -3.87 4.86
N GLU A 254 -13.29 -5.13 4.73
CA GLU A 254 -14.19 -6.30 4.67
C GLU A 254 -15.14 -6.44 5.86
N ASN A 255 -14.81 -5.82 7.00
CA ASN A 255 -15.57 -5.92 8.25
C ASN A 255 -16.60 -4.79 8.44
N LEU A 256 -16.82 -3.94 7.43
CA LEU A 256 -17.88 -2.93 7.49
C LEU A 256 -19.23 -3.59 7.26
N SER A 257 -20.29 -2.98 7.78
CA SER A 257 -21.65 -3.36 7.43
C SER A 257 -21.94 -3.04 5.94
N PRO A 258 -22.93 -3.69 5.31
CA PRO A 258 -23.34 -3.33 3.94
C PRO A 258 -23.71 -1.85 3.78
N GLU A 259 -24.36 -1.27 4.79
CA GLU A 259 -24.66 0.17 4.83
C GLU A 259 -23.39 1.02 4.94
N GLY A 260 -22.44 0.60 5.78
CA GLY A 260 -21.14 1.26 5.91
C GLY A 260 -20.31 1.24 4.64
N HIS A 261 -20.38 0.14 3.86
CA HIS A 261 -19.76 0.05 2.54
C HIS A 261 -20.34 1.09 1.57
N VAL A 262 -21.67 1.12 1.39
CA VAL A 262 -22.34 2.06 0.48
C VAL A 262 -22.04 3.51 0.86
N LEU A 263 -22.19 3.87 2.15
CA LEU A 263 -21.93 5.24 2.61
C LEU A 263 -20.47 5.67 2.44
N SER A 264 -19.53 4.74 2.60
CA SER A 264 -18.10 5.04 2.44
C SER A 264 -17.72 5.19 0.99
N GLU A 265 -18.24 4.33 0.10
CA GLU A 265 -18.03 4.36 -1.34
C GLU A 265 -18.59 5.65 -1.96
N ASP A 266 -19.86 5.96 -1.69
CA ASP A 266 -20.53 7.19 -2.15
C ASP A 266 -19.76 8.46 -1.75
N TYR A 267 -19.14 8.45 -0.56
CA TYR A 267 -18.38 9.60 -0.08
C TYR A 267 -16.96 9.65 -0.65
N ILE A 268 -16.33 8.50 -0.90
CA ILE A 268 -15.02 8.44 -1.58
C ILE A 268 -15.10 9.06 -2.97
N ASP A 269 -16.15 8.76 -3.74
CA ASP A 269 -16.32 9.33 -5.09
C ASP A 269 -16.38 10.85 -5.06
N LYS A 270 -17.16 11.42 -4.13
CA LYS A 270 -17.22 12.87 -3.90
C LYS A 270 -15.87 13.46 -3.49
N LEU A 271 -15.06 12.72 -2.73
CA LEU A 271 -13.73 13.15 -2.32
C LEU A 271 -12.73 13.10 -3.48
N PHE A 272 -12.85 12.14 -4.40
CA PHE A 272 -12.06 12.08 -5.62
C PHE A 272 -12.36 13.27 -6.53
N ASP A 273 -13.64 13.58 -6.73
CA ASP A 273 -14.08 14.77 -7.48
C ASP A 273 -13.56 16.06 -6.84
N ALA A 274 -13.69 16.19 -5.52
CA ALA A 274 -13.17 17.33 -4.76
C ALA A 274 -11.65 17.47 -4.90
N LEU A 275 -10.89 16.37 -4.84
CA LEU A 275 -9.43 16.41 -5.00
C LEU A 275 -9.05 16.84 -6.43
N PHE A 276 -9.76 16.33 -7.44
CA PHE A 276 -9.51 16.71 -8.83
C PHE A 276 -9.91 18.17 -9.11
N GLU A 277 -11.04 18.64 -8.58
CA GLU A 277 -11.46 20.04 -8.69
C GLU A 277 -10.47 20.99 -8.01
N TYR A 278 -9.94 20.62 -6.84
CA TYR A 278 -8.89 21.41 -6.20
C TYR A 278 -7.62 21.51 -7.06
N GLN A 279 -7.21 20.42 -7.71
CA GLN A 279 -6.07 20.43 -8.63
C GLN A 279 -6.33 21.30 -9.87
N ASN A 280 -7.57 21.32 -10.37
CA ASN A 280 -7.97 22.21 -11.47
C ASN A 280 -7.84 23.68 -11.09
N LEU A 281 -8.21 24.04 -9.85
CA LEU A 281 -8.08 25.41 -9.34
C LEU A 281 -6.63 25.78 -9.02
N ARG A 282 -5.84 24.84 -8.49
CA ARG A 282 -4.47 25.08 -8.06
C ARG A 282 -3.47 25.15 -9.22
N PHE A 283 -3.72 24.38 -10.28
CA PHE A 283 -2.83 24.23 -11.43
C PHE A 283 -3.57 24.47 -12.76
N PRO A 284 -4.19 25.65 -12.97
CA PRO A 284 -4.95 25.95 -14.18
C PRO A 284 -4.08 25.93 -15.45
N GLU A 285 -2.78 26.19 -15.32
CA GLU A 285 -1.80 26.17 -16.41
C GLU A 285 -1.42 24.76 -16.86
N LYS A 286 -1.72 23.74 -16.04
CA LYS A 286 -1.41 22.35 -16.35
C LYS A 286 -2.46 21.74 -17.26
N SER A 287 -2.03 20.90 -18.17
CA SER A 287 -2.95 20.11 -19.00
C SER A 287 -3.85 19.23 -18.13
N PHE A 288 -4.99 18.79 -18.67
CA PHE A 288 -5.84 17.79 -18.01
C PHE A 288 -5.02 16.55 -17.65
N MET A 289 -4.17 16.08 -18.58
CA MET A 289 -3.37 14.88 -18.38
C MET A 289 -2.34 15.02 -17.24
N GLU A 290 -1.66 16.15 -17.14
CA GLU A 290 -0.74 16.41 -16.02
C GLU A 290 -1.45 16.42 -14.67
N ARG A 291 -2.67 16.96 -14.60
CA ARG A 291 -3.50 16.96 -13.40
C ARG A 291 -4.00 15.55 -13.06
N SER A 292 -4.50 14.79 -14.04
CA SER A 292 -4.91 13.40 -13.85
C SER A 292 -3.75 12.52 -13.38
N ARG A 293 -2.55 12.69 -13.95
CA ARG A 293 -1.33 12.01 -13.49
C ARG A 293 -0.99 12.36 -12.04
N ARG A 294 -1.18 13.61 -11.63
CA ARG A 294 -1.01 14.04 -10.23
C ARG A 294 -2.02 13.35 -9.31
N GLN A 295 -3.31 13.39 -9.65
CA GLN A 295 -4.38 12.73 -8.91
C GLN A 295 -4.03 11.26 -8.64
N SER A 296 -3.73 10.51 -9.70
CA SER A 296 -3.37 9.09 -9.61
C SER A 296 -2.14 8.86 -8.74
N ASN A 297 -1.10 9.68 -8.87
CA ASN A 297 0.10 9.57 -8.02
C ASN A 297 -0.23 9.78 -6.53
N LEU A 298 -1.11 10.71 -6.19
CA LEU A 298 -1.55 10.94 -4.80
C LEU A 298 -2.39 9.76 -4.28
N LEU A 299 -3.32 9.24 -5.09
CA LEU A 299 -4.13 8.08 -4.72
C LEU A 299 -3.30 6.79 -4.60
N MET A 300 -2.26 6.65 -5.42
CA MET A 300 -1.30 5.55 -5.30
C MET A 300 -0.49 5.61 -4.00
N VAL A 301 -0.12 6.81 -3.53
CA VAL A 301 0.51 6.97 -2.20
C VAL A 301 -0.45 6.49 -1.12
N VAL A 302 -1.71 6.92 -1.17
CA VAL A 302 -2.78 6.48 -0.25
C VAL A 302 -2.93 4.95 -0.25
N ALA A 303 -3.02 4.32 -1.43
CA ALA A 303 -3.12 2.87 -1.54
C ALA A 303 -1.90 2.13 -0.93
N ARG A 304 -0.68 2.62 -1.18
CA ARG A 304 0.55 2.03 -0.64
C ARG A 304 0.59 2.08 0.88
N ILE A 305 0.26 3.22 1.49
CA ILE A 305 0.33 3.36 2.95
C ILE A 305 -0.73 2.53 3.67
N SER A 306 -1.89 2.34 3.05
CA SER A 306 -2.94 1.45 3.56
C SER A 306 -2.50 0.00 3.65
N GLN A 307 -1.64 -0.44 2.73
CA GLN A 307 -1.10 -1.81 2.73
C GLN A 307 0.00 -2.04 3.76
N ILE A 308 0.64 -1.00 4.32
CA ILE A 308 1.72 -1.14 5.32
C ILE A 308 1.19 -1.94 6.53
N TRP A 309 0.04 -1.55 7.08
CA TRP A 309 -0.51 -2.19 8.29
C TRP A 309 -1.21 -3.51 8.03
N GLY A 310 -1.86 -3.66 6.87
CA GLY A 310 -2.45 -4.94 6.46
C GLY A 310 -1.40 -6.07 6.39
N ARG A 311 -0.13 -5.74 6.11
CA ARG A 311 1.01 -6.67 6.15
C ARG A 311 1.59 -6.82 7.57
N SER A 312 1.77 -5.73 8.32
CA SER A 312 2.34 -5.78 9.68
C SER A 312 1.44 -6.52 10.70
N ILE A 313 0.11 -6.37 10.63
CA ILE A 313 -0.83 -7.11 11.48
C ILE A 313 -0.84 -8.61 11.13
N ASN A 314 -0.61 -8.95 9.85
CA ASN A 314 -0.51 -10.33 9.39
C ASN A 314 0.85 -10.99 9.68
N GLU A 315 1.92 -10.21 9.88
CA GLU A 315 3.25 -10.69 10.22
C GLU A 315 3.47 -10.83 11.74
N GLY A 316 2.65 -10.17 12.57
CA GLY A 316 2.58 -10.36 14.03
C GLY A 316 1.71 -11.55 14.48
N ARG A 317 1.87 -12.74 13.91
CA ARG A 317 1.01 -13.90 14.28
C ARG A 317 1.29 -14.39 15.70
N ASN A 318 0.41 -14.03 16.64
CA ASN A 318 0.26 -14.73 17.91
C ASN A 318 -0.37 -16.10 17.65
N TYR A 319 0.43 -17.16 17.66
CA TYR A 319 -0.09 -18.51 17.53
C TYR A 319 -0.66 -18.98 18.87
N VAL A 320 -1.96 -19.26 18.91
CA VAL A 320 -2.64 -19.87 20.06
C VAL A 320 -2.72 -21.39 19.84
N CYS A 321 -2.43 -22.18 20.87
CA CYS A 321 -2.54 -23.64 20.80
C CYS A 321 -3.98 -24.07 21.07
N SER A 322 -4.56 -24.91 20.22
CA SER A 322 -5.89 -25.48 20.44
C SER A 322 -5.93 -26.56 21.53
N ASN A 323 -4.79 -27.14 21.93
CA ASN A 323 -4.67 -28.19 22.95
C ASN A 323 -3.67 -27.79 24.06
N GLU A 324 -4.07 -26.88 24.95
CA GLU A 324 -3.40 -26.54 26.24
C GLU A 324 -1.88 -26.27 26.17
N GLY A 325 -1.36 -25.93 24.99
CA GLY A 325 0.05 -25.62 24.79
C GLY A 325 1.03 -26.80 24.76
N ASN A 326 0.60 -28.07 24.75
CA ASN A 326 1.50 -29.24 24.90
C ASN A 326 1.57 -30.20 23.68
N CYS A 327 1.35 -29.71 22.46
CA CYS A 327 1.44 -30.56 21.27
C CYS A 327 2.87 -31.10 21.01
N PRO A 328 3.05 -32.39 20.70
CA PRO A 328 4.35 -32.96 20.36
C PRO A 328 4.86 -32.46 18.99
N VAL A 329 6.06 -31.88 18.97
CA VAL A 329 6.71 -31.34 17.76
C VAL A 329 7.78 -32.31 17.26
N LEU A 330 7.39 -33.19 16.32
CA LEU A 330 8.21 -34.21 15.65
C LEU A 330 8.35 -33.88 14.14
N LYS A 331 9.30 -34.52 13.44
CA LYS A 331 9.58 -34.25 12.01
C LYS A 331 8.34 -34.34 11.11
N ALA A 332 7.48 -35.34 11.34
CA ALA A 332 6.28 -35.58 10.55
C ALA A 332 5.10 -34.62 10.86
N ASN A 333 5.04 -34.03 12.07
CA ASN A 333 3.87 -33.28 12.54
C ASN A 333 4.20 -31.86 13.02
N ARG A 334 5.43 -31.37 12.80
CA ARG A 334 5.90 -30.04 13.24
C ARG A 334 5.03 -28.87 12.75
N ASN A 335 4.28 -29.04 11.65
CA ASN A 335 3.42 -28.00 11.10
C ASN A 335 2.02 -27.97 11.73
N ARG A 336 1.65 -28.96 12.55
CA ARG A 336 0.29 -29.15 13.09
C ARG A 336 -0.09 -28.10 14.15
N CYS A 337 0.86 -27.65 14.96
CA CYS A 337 0.62 -26.60 15.95
C CYS A 337 1.76 -25.59 15.94
N ARG A 338 1.49 -24.43 15.33
CA ARG A 338 2.47 -23.35 15.15
C ARG A 338 2.89 -22.72 16.50
N ALA A 339 1.96 -22.68 17.47
CA ALA A 339 2.20 -22.20 18.83
C ALA A 339 3.23 -23.05 19.58
N CYS A 340 3.02 -24.38 19.61
CA CYS A 340 3.93 -25.29 20.29
C CYS A 340 5.29 -25.40 19.59
N ARG A 341 5.31 -25.28 18.25
CA ARG A 341 6.56 -25.23 17.48
C ARG A 341 7.38 -24.00 17.85
N LEU A 342 6.78 -22.81 17.83
CA LEU A 342 7.47 -21.56 18.17
C LEU A 342 7.97 -21.56 19.62
N ARG A 343 7.13 -22.04 20.55
CA ARG A 343 7.52 -22.25 21.96
C ARG A 343 8.74 -23.17 22.08
N LYS A 344 8.78 -24.29 21.33
CA LYS A 344 9.92 -25.20 21.31
C LYS A 344 11.18 -24.54 20.72
N CYS A 345 11.06 -23.73 19.67
CA CYS A 345 12.19 -22.95 19.12
C CYS A 345 12.79 -22.01 20.17
N ARG A 346 11.95 -21.30 20.93
CA ARG A 346 12.39 -20.45 22.04
C ARG A 346 13.04 -21.24 23.18
N LEU A 347 12.47 -22.39 23.55
CA LEU A 347 13.01 -23.26 24.60
C LEU A 347 14.40 -23.85 24.27
N VAL A 348 14.68 -24.08 22.98
CA VAL A 348 16.02 -24.52 22.55
C VAL A 348 17.00 -23.36 22.33
N GLY A 349 16.62 -22.14 22.76
CA GLY A 349 17.51 -20.98 22.76
C GLY A 349 17.68 -20.31 21.39
N MET A 350 16.74 -20.52 20.44
CA MET A 350 16.74 -19.72 19.21
C MET A 350 16.35 -18.28 19.55
N ASP A 351 17.33 -17.39 19.50
CA ASP A 351 17.17 -15.96 19.74
C ASP A 351 16.55 -15.29 18.51
N GLU A 352 15.49 -14.53 18.73
CA GLU A 352 14.76 -13.77 17.70
C GLU A 352 15.66 -12.69 17.07
N ASN A 353 16.74 -12.31 17.75
CA ASN A 353 17.70 -11.27 17.34
C ASN A 353 18.93 -11.79 16.55
N GLN A 354 19.05 -13.11 16.31
CA GLN A 354 20.22 -13.68 15.61
C GLN A 354 20.08 -13.78 14.09
N LEU A 355 18.96 -13.33 13.51
CA LEU A 355 18.82 -13.15 12.06
C LEU A 355 19.45 -11.80 11.67
N ARG A 356 20.79 -11.72 11.72
CA ARG A 356 21.54 -10.63 11.09
C ARG A 356 21.70 -10.90 9.60
N ASP A 357 21.46 -9.85 8.82
CA ASP A 357 21.78 -9.72 7.39
C ASP A 357 23.11 -10.37 7.04
N SER A 358 23.06 -11.48 6.30
CA SER A 358 24.21 -11.95 5.53
C SER A 358 24.29 -11.14 4.24
N THR A 359 24.66 -9.87 4.36
CA THR A 359 25.21 -9.08 3.25
C THR A 359 26.51 -9.75 2.86
N ILE A 360 26.48 -10.55 1.80
CA ILE A 360 27.68 -11.15 1.21
C ILE A 360 28.55 -9.99 0.69
N GLN A 361 29.57 -9.64 1.46
CA GLN A 361 30.67 -8.78 1.01
C GLN A 361 31.51 -9.56 0.00
N THR A 362 31.27 -9.36 -1.29
CA THR A 362 32.26 -9.68 -2.32
C THR A 362 33.13 -8.47 -2.57
N LYS A 363 34.44 -8.65 -2.31
CA LYS A 363 35.51 -7.68 -2.44
C LYS A 363 35.56 -7.09 -3.85
N ALA A 364 35.63 -5.77 -3.90
CA ALA A 364 35.97 -5.00 -5.09
C ALA A 364 37.39 -5.35 -5.57
N SER A 365 37.54 -5.54 -6.87
CA SER A 365 38.81 -5.45 -7.58
C SER A 365 38.62 -4.51 -8.77
N ASP A 366 39.47 -3.49 -8.78
CA ASP A 366 39.57 -2.37 -9.72
C ASP A 366 39.48 -2.77 -11.20
N SER A 367 38.73 -1.99 -11.99
CA SER A 367 39.23 -1.39 -13.23
C SER A 367 38.26 -0.32 -13.73
N SER A 368 38.70 0.92 -13.57
CA SER A 368 38.25 2.11 -14.27
C SER A 368 38.34 1.93 -15.79
N ILE A 369 37.36 2.48 -16.52
CA ILE A 369 37.49 3.34 -17.71
C ILE A 369 36.07 3.84 -18.07
N LEU A 370 35.79 5.11 -17.74
CA LEU A 370 34.79 5.92 -18.43
C LEU A 370 35.46 6.60 -19.63
N PRO A 371 34.71 6.86 -20.72
CA PRO A 371 34.85 8.14 -21.41
C PRO A 371 33.62 9.01 -21.20
N ASN A 372 33.89 10.29 -20.97
CA ASN A 372 32.96 11.40 -20.77
C ASN A 372 32.06 11.69 -22.00
N PRO A 373 30.92 12.38 -21.77
CA PRO A 373 29.95 12.80 -22.78
C PRO A 373 30.22 14.21 -23.32
N THR A 374 29.79 14.52 -24.56
CA THR A 374 29.24 15.82 -25.05
C THR A 374 29.16 15.82 -26.61
N PRO A 375 28.45 16.76 -27.27
CA PRO A 375 27.18 17.43 -26.98
C PRO A 375 26.18 17.45 -28.18
N MET A 376 24.96 17.92 -27.89
CA MET A 376 23.81 18.23 -28.77
C MET A 376 24.11 18.95 -30.10
N ALA A 377 23.26 18.74 -31.10
CA ALA A 377 22.57 19.82 -31.84
C ALA A 377 21.37 19.33 -32.67
N SER A 378 20.20 19.95 -32.41
CA SER A 378 19.10 20.38 -33.30
C SER A 378 18.93 19.75 -34.69
N THR A 379 17.72 19.41 -35.17
CA THR A 379 16.59 20.28 -35.60
C THR A 379 15.46 19.27 -35.97
N SER A 380 14.14 19.50 -36.04
CA SER A 380 13.32 20.65 -36.39
C SER A 380 11.85 20.31 -36.07
N SER A 381 11.11 21.33 -35.67
CA SER A 381 9.66 21.38 -35.52
C SER A 381 8.88 20.94 -36.77
N SER A 382 7.97 19.99 -36.60
CA SER A 382 6.72 19.91 -37.35
C SER A 382 5.63 19.37 -36.44
N SER A 383 4.53 20.11 -36.40
CA SER A 383 3.34 19.94 -35.58
C SER A 383 2.42 18.81 -36.07
N ALA A 384 1.74 18.18 -35.10
CA ALA A 384 0.54 17.33 -35.19
C ALA A 384 0.73 15.80 -35.17
N SER A 385 1.07 15.29 -33.97
CA SER A 385 0.34 14.22 -33.26
C SER A 385 0.79 14.23 -31.79
N ASN A 386 -0.14 14.33 -30.83
CA ASN A 386 0.16 14.55 -29.40
C ASN A 386 0.63 13.29 -28.64
N THR A 387 1.14 12.28 -29.34
CA THR A 387 1.63 11.03 -28.75
C THR A 387 3.14 10.94 -28.92
N ASP A 388 3.91 10.76 -27.85
CA ASP A 388 5.31 10.34 -27.96
C ASP A 388 5.35 9.01 -28.73
N PRO A 389 6.00 8.94 -29.91
CA PRO A 389 6.10 7.70 -30.69
C PRO A 389 6.67 6.54 -29.86
N CYS A 390 7.47 6.80 -28.83
CA CYS A 390 8.01 5.78 -27.95
C CYS A 390 6.93 5.12 -27.07
N SER A 391 5.98 5.90 -26.54
CA SER A 391 4.90 5.42 -25.66
C SER A 391 3.94 4.49 -26.40
N LEU A 392 3.51 4.89 -27.60
CA LEU A 392 2.61 4.08 -28.41
C LEU A 392 3.30 2.80 -28.92
N ASN A 393 4.58 2.88 -29.30
CA ASN A 393 5.36 1.70 -29.67
C ASN A 393 5.51 0.71 -28.51
N LEU A 394 5.70 1.22 -27.29
CA LEU A 394 5.76 0.38 -26.09
C LEU A 394 4.44 -0.35 -25.85
N ILE A 395 3.31 0.35 -25.94
CA ILE A 395 1.98 -0.27 -25.75
C ILE A 395 1.67 -1.29 -26.84
N ASN A 396 1.96 -0.97 -28.10
CA ASN A 396 1.80 -1.92 -29.20
C ASN A 396 2.67 -3.16 -29.01
N PHE A 397 3.92 -2.98 -28.56
CA PHE A 397 4.81 -4.09 -28.22
C PHE A 397 4.20 -4.95 -27.10
N LEU A 398 3.79 -4.35 -25.97
CA LEU A 398 3.22 -5.10 -24.84
C LEU A 398 1.94 -5.83 -25.22
N SER A 399 1.08 -5.20 -26.02
CA SER A 399 -0.15 -5.80 -26.54
C SER A 399 0.14 -6.98 -27.45
N TYR A 400 1.09 -6.84 -28.37
CA TYR A 400 1.53 -7.91 -29.25
C TYR A 400 2.11 -9.09 -28.47
N MET A 401 2.98 -8.83 -27.49
CA MET A 401 3.56 -9.91 -26.67
C MET A 401 2.51 -10.63 -25.82
N THR A 402 1.51 -9.90 -25.30
CA THR A 402 0.40 -10.47 -24.53
C THR A 402 -0.49 -11.35 -25.41
N ASN A 403 -0.81 -10.92 -26.63
CA ASN A 403 -1.59 -11.75 -27.56
C ASN A 403 -0.80 -12.99 -28.01
N ASN A 404 0.49 -12.85 -28.31
CA ASN A 404 1.31 -13.99 -28.72
C ASN A 404 1.41 -15.06 -27.65
N SER A 405 1.52 -14.69 -26.36
CA SER A 405 1.58 -15.68 -25.28
C SER A 405 0.25 -16.43 -25.10
N LEU A 406 -0.88 -15.78 -25.40
CA LEU A 406 -2.20 -16.41 -25.34
C LEU A 406 -2.50 -17.30 -26.54
N GLU A 407 -1.95 -16.98 -27.70
CA GLU A 407 -2.14 -17.72 -28.95
C GLU A 407 -1.08 -18.80 -29.18
N SER A 408 0.01 -18.82 -28.41
CA SER A 408 1.06 -19.83 -28.53
C SER A 408 0.59 -21.20 -28.02
N TYR A 409 0.72 -22.23 -28.87
CA TYR A 409 0.45 -23.63 -28.52
C TYR A 409 1.40 -24.57 -29.26
N ASP A 410 1.65 -25.75 -28.68
CA ASP A 410 2.43 -26.78 -29.36
C ASP A 410 1.53 -27.48 -30.39
N PRO A 411 1.92 -27.63 -31.67
CA PRO A 411 1.05 -28.15 -32.72
C PRO A 411 0.40 -29.51 -32.43
N GLN A 412 1.09 -30.35 -31.64
CA GLN A 412 0.61 -31.67 -31.20
C GLN A 412 -0.62 -31.61 -30.27
N TYR A 413 -0.94 -30.43 -29.73
CA TYR A 413 -2.05 -30.17 -28.82
C TYR A 413 -3.09 -29.22 -29.44
N SER A 414 -3.18 -29.19 -30.76
CA SER A 414 -4.15 -28.37 -31.52
C SER A 414 -5.59 -28.87 -31.36
N GLU A 415 -5.78 -30.18 -31.20
CA GLU A 415 -7.08 -30.82 -30.99
C GLU A 415 -7.00 -31.74 -29.76
N ILE A 416 -7.62 -31.31 -28.65
CA ILE A 416 -7.67 -32.07 -27.39
C ILE A 416 -9.13 -32.42 -27.09
N THR A 417 -9.40 -33.71 -26.86
CA THR A 417 -10.71 -34.19 -26.44
C THR A 417 -10.89 -34.13 -24.92
N ALA A 418 -12.13 -34.12 -24.44
CA ALA A 418 -12.45 -33.99 -23.02
C ALA A 418 -11.73 -35.01 -22.13
N ASP A 419 -11.57 -36.26 -22.61
CA ASP A 419 -10.98 -37.37 -21.85
C ASP A 419 -9.45 -37.30 -21.72
N GLN A 420 -8.78 -36.45 -22.51
CA GLN A 420 -7.32 -36.31 -22.50
C GLN A 420 -6.83 -35.33 -21.43
N TRP A 421 -7.68 -34.41 -20.96
CA TRP A 421 -7.29 -33.37 -19.99
C TRP A 421 -6.76 -33.91 -18.66
N PRO A 422 -7.32 -34.98 -18.05
CA PRO A 422 -6.77 -35.55 -16.82
C PRO A 422 -5.34 -36.08 -17.00
N GLN A 423 -5.07 -36.78 -18.10
CA GLN A 423 -3.73 -37.30 -18.41
C GLN A 423 -2.72 -36.18 -18.67
N LEU A 424 -3.14 -35.11 -19.36
CA LEU A 424 -2.35 -33.89 -19.53
C LEU A 424 -2.04 -33.24 -18.17
N CYS A 425 -3.01 -33.15 -17.26
CA CYS A 425 -2.80 -32.61 -15.91
C CYS A 425 -1.85 -33.45 -15.05
N GLU A 426 -1.83 -34.78 -15.24
CA GLU A 426 -0.86 -35.66 -14.59
C GLU A 426 0.55 -35.48 -15.13
N SER A 427 0.70 -35.11 -16.40
CA SER A 427 2.00 -34.83 -17.02
C SER A 427 2.66 -33.54 -16.54
N CYS A 428 1.90 -32.61 -15.93
CA CYS A 428 2.43 -31.35 -15.43
C CYS A 428 3.47 -31.58 -14.30
N ASN A 429 4.62 -30.89 -14.39
CA ASN A 429 5.70 -31.05 -13.45
C ASN A 429 5.46 -30.29 -12.14
N ARG A 430 5.06 -31.02 -11.09
CA ARG A 430 4.73 -30.45 -9.77
C ARG A 430 5.95 -30.20 -8.88
N SER A 431 7.13 -30.69 -9.28
CA SER A 431 8.34 -30.69 -8.46
C SER A 431 9.40 -29.69 -8.96
N ILE A 432 9.14 -29.02 -10.08
CA ILE A 432 10.04 -28.01 -10.64
C ILE A 432 10.16 -26.80 -9.70
N SER A 433 11.37 -26.23 -9.61
CA SER A 433 11.58 -25.01 -8.85
C SER A 433 10.96 -23.81 -9.59
N LEU A 434 10.57 -22.78 -8.86
CA LEU A 434 9.97 -21.59 -9.47
C LEU A 434 10.91 -20.94 -10.50
N ILE A 435 12.20 -20.78 -10.17
CA ILE A 435 13.20 -20.20 -11.07
C ILE A 435 13.36 -21.04 -12.34
N GLU A 436 13.45 -22.37 -12.19
CA GLU A 436 13.61 -23.26 -13.35
C GLU A 436 12.35 -23.27 -14.23
N GLY A 437 11.16 -23.23 -13.62
CA GLY A 437 9.90 -23.14 -14.34
C GLY A 437 9.72 -21.82 -15.09
N ILE A 438 10.13 -20.69 -14.50
CA ILE A 438 10.11 -19.40 -15.19
C ILE A 438 11.06 -19.43 -16.39
N LYS A 439 12.27 -19.96 -16.23
CA LYS A 439 13.27 -20.03 -17.32
C LYS A 439 12.89 -20.98 -18.45
N ASN A 440 12.23 -22.09 -18.12
CA ASN A 440 11.90 -23.16 -19.04
C ASN A 440 10.42 -23.55 -18.88
N PRO A 441 9.47 -22.69 -19.30
CA PRO A 441 8.04 -22.90 -19.06
C PRO A 441 7.52 -24.22 -19.63
N GLU A 442 8.08 -24.69 -20.75
CA GLU A 442 7.73 -25.97 -21.38
C GLU A 442 7.98 -27.19 -20.48
N LYS A 443 8.84 -27.08 -19.46
CA LYS A 443 9.06 -28.15 -18.48
C LYS A 443 7.97 -28.23 -17.41
N VAL A 444 7.12 -27.22 -17.31
CA VAL A 444 6.02 -27.15 -16.33
C VAL A 444 4.78 -27.84 -16.88
N CYS A 445 4.35 -27.44 -18.07
CA CYS A 445 3.14 -27.92 -18.73
C CYS A 445 3.24 -27.67 -20.25
N PRO A 446 2.67 -28.57 -21.08
CA PRO A 446 2.56 -28.30 -22.51
C PRO A 446 1.71 -27.05 -22.82
N ARG A 447 2.00 -26.40 -23.95
CA ARG A 447 1.21 -25.27 -24.45
C ARG A 447 0.02 -25.80 -25.24
N THR A 448 -1.18 -25.48 -24.79
CA THR A 448 -2.42 -25.97 -25.39
C THR A 448 -3.21 -24.81 -25.98
N LYS A 449 -3.97 -25.05 -27.05
CA LYS A 449 -4.81 -24.02 -27.70
C LYS A 449 -5.99 -23.63 -26.80
N MET A 450 -6.30 -22.34 -26.70
CA MET A 450 -7.42 -21.83 -25.90
C MET A 450 -8.77 -22.19 -26.56
N ASP A 451 -9.66 -22.81 -25.80
CA ASP A 451 -11.01 -23.21 -26.20
C ASP A 451 -12.07 -22.63 -25.23
N PHE A 452 -12.98 -21.83 -25.76
CA PHE A 452 -14.04 -21.12 -25.03
C PHE A 452 -15.45 -21.67 -25.32
N SER A 453 -15.57 -22.87 -25.87
CA SER A 453 -16.84 -23.45 -26.34
C SER A 453 -17.87 -23.83 -25.26
N TYR A 454 -17.57 -23.65 -23.96
CA TYR A 454 -18.42 -24.07 -22.81
C TYR A 454 -18.98 -25.50 -22.95
N SER A 455 -18.22 -26.41 -23.56
CA SER A 455 -18.65 -27.75 -23.93
C SER A 455 -19.03 -28.65 -22.76
N ARG A 456 -18.41 -28.49 -21.58
CA ARG A 456 -18.67 -29.34 -20.39
C ARG A 456 -18.41 -28.65 -19.05
N PRO A 457 -19.03 -29.10 -17.94
CA PRO A 457 -18.64 -28.67 -16.61
C PRO A 457 -17.17 -29.00 -16.28
N ALA A 458 -16.53 -28.11 -15.53
CA ALA A 458 -15.16 -28.28 -15.06
C ALA A 458 -15.07 -29.33 -13.93
N THR A 459 -13.95 -30.06 -13.92
CA THR A 459 -13.56 -31.02 -12.90
C THR A 459 -12.44 -30.44 -12.02
N LYS A 460 -12.03 -31.17 -10.97
CA LYS A 460 -10.88 -30.76 -10.14
C LYS A 460 -9.56 -30.76 -10.90
N ASP A 461 -9.43 -31.64 -11.88
CA ASP A 461 -8.22 -31.72 -12.70
C ASP A 461 -8.15 -30.56 -13.69
N ASP A 462 -9.29 -30.07 -14.19
CA ASP A 462 -9.35 -28.83 -14.99
C ASP A 462 -8.83 -27.62 -14.21
N LEU A 463 -9.26 -27.48 -12.95
CA LEU A 463 -8.80 -26.41 -12.05
C LEU A 463 -7.33 -26.53 -11.68
N SER A 464 -6.77 -27.73 -11.68
CA SER A 464 -5.35 -27.94 -11.44
C SER A 464 -4.54 -27.62 -12.70
N PHE A 465 -5.00 -28.13 -13.86
CA PHE A 465 -4.37 -27.91 -15.15
C PHE A 465 -4.32 -26.44 -15.52
N ILE A 466 -5.40 -25.71 -15.31
CA ILE A 466 -5.49 -24.29 -15.66
C ILE A 466 -4.44 -23.45 -14.91
N TRP A 467 -4.13 -23.80 -13.67
CA TRP A 467 -3.06 -23.15 -12.92
C TRP A 467 -1.70 -23.33 -13.61
N TYR A 468 -1.36 -24.56 -14.01
CA TYR A 468 -0.10 -24.84 -14.72
C TYR A 468 -0.04 -24.19 -16.09
N ARG A 469 -1.18 -24.15 -16.79
CA ARG A 469 -1.28 -23.47 -18.08
C ARG A 469 -1.04 -21.97 -17.95
N PHE A 470 -1.69 -21.31 -16.98
CA PHE A 470 -1.45 -19.89 -16.73
C PHE A 470 -0.02 -19.61 -16.27
N PHE A 471 0.58 -20.51 -15.50
CA PHE A 471 1.99 -20.40 -15.18
C PHE A 471 2.83 -20.28 -16.45
N VAL A 472 2.62 -21.16 -17.43
CA VAL A 472 3.36 -21.15 -18.69
C VAL A 472 3.09 -19.89 -19.50
N ILE A 473 1.82 -19.48 -19.65
CA ILE A 473 1.44 -18.25 -20.36
C ILE A 473 2.11 -17.01 -19.74
N VAL A 474 2.03 -16.87 -18.42
CA VAL A 474 2.61 -15.73 -17.70
C VAL A 474 4.15 -15.77 -17.77
N ALA A 475 4.77 -16.95 -17.69
CA ALA A 475 6.22 -17.09 -17.79
C ALA A 475 6.74 -16.77 -19.21
N ASP A 476 6.08 -17.29 -20.25
CA ASP A 476 6.40 -16.96 -21.64
C ASP A 476 6.28 -15.45 -21.88
N TRP A 477 5.16 -14.86 -21.44
CA TRP A 477 4.92 -13.42 -21.52
C TRP A 477 5.98 -12.60 -20.77
N ALA A 478 6.29 -12.94 -19.51
CA ALA A 478 7.25 -12.19 -18.71
C ALA A 478 8.67 -12.27 -19.31
N ASN A 479 9.10 -13.44 -19.77
CA ASN A 479 10.41 -13.60 -20.43
C ASN A 479 10.51 -12.83 -21.76
N SER A 480 9.38 -12.53 -22.37
CA SER A 480 9.31 -11.77 -23.60
C SER A 480 9.62 -10.28 -23.39
N ILE A 481 9.47 -9.78 -22.16
CA ILE A 481 9.76 -8.39 -21.76
C ILE A 481 11.26 -8.24 -21.45
N PRO A 482 12.00 -7.39 -22.18
CA PRO A 482 13.45 -7.23 -21.98
C PRO A 482 13.84 -6.85 -20.55
N GLN A 483 13.09 -5.94 -19.93
CA GLN A 483 13.35 -5.44 -18.58
C GLN A 483 13.20 -6.52 -17.51
N PHE A 484 12.33 -7.51 -17.74
CA PHE A 484 12.18 -8.64 -16.81
C PHE A 484 13.42 -9.54 -16.86
N ARG A 485 13.94 -9.81 -18.06
CA ARG A 485 15.17 -10.59 -18.25
C ARG A 485 16.43 -9.93 -17.68
N MET A 486 16.41 -8.60 -17.51
CA MET A 486 17.52 -7.86 -16.88
C MET A 486 17.56 -8.03 -15.36
N LEU A 487 16.46 -8.45 -14.73
CA LEU A 487 16.41 -8.63 -13.28
C LEU A 487 17.22 -9.86 -12.84
N PRO A 488 17.80 -9.85 -11.62
CA PRO A 488 18.32 -11.05 -11.00
C PRO A 488 17.26 -12.16 -10.90
N GLU A 489 17.65 -13.42 -11.03
CA GLU A 489 16.72 -14.56 -11.00
C GLU A 489 15.92 -14.66 -9.69
N SER A 490 16.53 -14.25 -8.57
CA SER A 490 15.83 -14.16 -7.29
C SER A 490 14.69 -13.13 -7.32
N ASP A 491 14.92 -12.00 -7.98
CA ASP A 491 13.95 -10.91 -8.09
C ASP A 491 12.86 -11.25 -9.11
N GLN A 492 13.22 -11.89 -10.23
CA GLN A 492 12.25 -12.44 -11.19
C GLN A 492 11.28 -13.40 -10.49
N ALA A 493 11.82 -14.36 -9.74
CA ALA A 493 11.01 -15.33 -8.99
C ALA A 493 10.17 -14.65 -7.90
N GLN A 494 10.69 -13.60 -7.26
CA GLN A 494 9.95 -12.87 -6.25
C GLN A 494 8.77 -12.08 -6.84
N LEU A 495 9.01 -11.28 -7.89
CA LEU A 495 7.96 -10.55 -8.60
C LEU A 495 6.89 -11.51 -9.13
N PHE A 496 7.32 -12.59 -9.78
CA PHE A 496 6.41 -13.61 -10.30
C PHE A 496 5.59 -14.22 -9.16
N ARG A 497 6.21 -14.67 -8.07
CA ARG A 497 5.52 -15.29 -6.93
C ARG A 497 4.49 -14.37 -6.29
N LEU A 498 4.80 -13.09 -6.15
CA LEU A 498 3.92 -12.12 -5.50
C LEU A 498 2.72 -11.75 -6.36
N ASN A 499 2.93 -11.67 -7.66
CA ASN A 499 1.95 -11.09 -8.58
C ASN A 499 1.24 -12.14 -9.46
N PHE A 500 1.69 -13.40 -9.47
CA PHE A 500 1.20 -14.45 -10.38
C PHE A 500 -0.33 -14.58 -10.41
N THR A 501 -0.99 -14.62 -9.26
CA THR A 501 -2.46 -14.75 -9.21
C THR A 501 -3.13 -13.57 -9.88
N THR A 502 -2.72 -12.33 -9.55
CA THR A 502 -3.28 -11.12 -10.16
C THR A 502 -3.00 -11.07 -11.66
N LEU A 503 -1.78 -11.40 -12.09
CA LEU A 503 -1.41 -11.48 -13.50
C LEU A 503 -2.28 -12.49 -14.26
N SER A 504 -2.55 -13.64 -13.65
CA SER A 504 -3.40 -14.68 -14.24
C SER A 504 -4.85 -14.20 -14.38
N VAL A 505 -5.36 -13.42 -13.42
CA VAL A 505 -6.73 -12.90 -13.46
C VAL A 505 -6.88 -11.78 -14.49
N ILE A 506 -5.88 -10.89 -14.65
CA ILE A 506 -5.94 -9.87 -15.71
C ILE A 506 -5.94 -10.54 -17.09
N ILE A 507 -5.17 -11.63 -17.25
CA ILE A 507 -5.25 -12.45 -18.46
C ILE A 507 -6.68 -13.02 -18.64
N PHE A 508 -7.32 -13.49 -17.57
CA PHE A 508 -8.73 -13.90 -17.65
C PHE A 508 -9.65 -12.78 -18.12
N VAL A 509 -9.45 -11.53 -17.70
CA VAL A 509 -10.25 -10.37 -18.17
C VAL A 509 -10.11 -10.20 -19.69
N ILE A 510 -8.89 -10.25 -20.22
CA ILE A 510 -8.63 -10.17 -21.66
C ILE A 510 -9.39 -11.26 -22.43
N LEU A 511 -9.50 -12.45 -21.82
CA LEU A 511 -10.24 -13.58 -22.40
C LEU A 511 -11.76 -13.42 -22.29
N TRP A 512 -12.25 -12.79 -21.21
CA TRP A 512 -13.65 -12.53 -20.94
C TRP A 512 -14.24 -11.36 -21.72
N ALA A 513 -13.42 -10.39 -22.13
CA ALA A 513 -13.84 -9.25 -22.94
C ALA A 513 -14.21 -9.62 -24.39
N LYS A 514 -14.21 -10.91 -24.76
CA LYS A 514 -14.60 -11.38 -26.08
C LYS A 514 -16.13 -11.41 -26.23
N PRO A 515 -16.67 -11.10 -27.43
CA PRO A 515 -18.10 -10.89 -27.64
C PRO A 515 -19.01 -12.12 -27.41
N ASP A 516 -18.45 -13.33 -27.31
CA ASP A 516 -19.19 -14.59 -27.21
C ASP A 516 -19.20 -15.19 -25.78
N VAL A 517 -18.96 -14.38 -24.75
CA VAL A 517 -18.83 -14.86 -23.35
C VAL A 517 -20.19 -14.85 -22.64
N ASP A 518 -20.57 -16.00 -22.06
CA ASP A 518 -21.78 -16.15 -21.25
C ASP A 518 -21.54 -15.53 -19.87
N PRO A 519 -22.26 -14.46 -19.46
CA PRO A 519 -22.00 -13.77 -18.21
C PRO A 519 -22.27 -14.62 -16.96
N LEU A 520 -22.93 -15.77 -17.12
CA LEU A 520 -23.23 -16.69 -16.03
C LEU A 520 -22.25 -17.86 -15.93
N LYS A 521 -21.26 -17.96 -16.86
CA LYS A 521 -20.30 -19.05 -16.91
C LYS A 521 -18.87 -18.56 -17.00
N ILE A 522 -18.02 -19.19 -16.22
CA ILE A 522 -16.59 -18.95 -16.21
C ILE A 522 -15.91 -20.01 -17.06
N SER A 523 -15.42 -19.63 -18.23
CA SER A 523 -14.62 -20.54 -19.07
C SER A 523 -13.27 -20.83 -18.44
N MET A 524 -12.85 -22.09 -18.48
CA MET A 524 -11.51 -22.55 -18.06
C MET A 524 -10.51 -22.54 -19.23
N GLY A 525 -10.93 -22.12 -20.42
CA GLY A 525 -10.07 -22.04 -21.62
C GLY A 525 -9.71 -23.39 -22.24
N ASN A 526 -10.28 -24.49 -21.76
CA ASN A 526 -10.08 -25.84 -22.27
C ASN A 526 -11.40 -26.51 -22.70
N GLY A 527 -12.39 -25.69 -23.06
CA GLY A 527 -13.75 -26.11 -23.34
C GLY A 527 -14.58 -26.43 -22.09
N SER A 528 -13.99 -26.40 -20.89
CA SER A 528 -14.73 -26.58 -19.64
C SER A 528 -15.16 -25.25 -18.99
N TYR A 529 -16.19 -25.30 -18.12
CA TYR A 529 -16.71 -24.11 -17.45
C TYR A 529 -17.18 -24.35 -16.01
N VAL A 530 -17.28 -23.27 -15.24
CA VAL A 530 -17.90 -23.23 -13.91
C VAL A 530 -19.08 -22.26 -13.93
N ASP A 531 -20.20 -22.65 -13.32
CA ASP A 531 -21.41 -21.83 -13.13
C ASP A 531 -21.87 -21.86 -11.66
N LYS A 532 -22.93 -21.11 -11.33
CA LYS A 532 -23.51 -21.05 -9.97
C LYS A 532 -24.04 -22.40 -9.45
N GLU A 533 -24.47 -23.31 -10.32
CA GLU A 533 -24.97 -24.62 -9.91
C GLU A 533 -23.83 -25.59 -9.58
N GLN A 534 -22.74 -25.51 -10.34
CA GLN A 534 -21.54 -26.32 -10.16
C GLN A 534 -20.57 -25.73 -9.14
N GLU A 535 -20.79 -24.51 -8.65
CA GLU A 535 -20.02 -23.86 -7.60
C GLU A 535 -19.84 -24.80 -6.39
N GLY A 536 -20.90 -25.52 -6.00
CA GLY A 536 -20.87 -26.49 -4.90
C GLY A 536 -19.79 -27.58 -4.99
N ARG A 537 -19.25 -27.83 -6.20
CA ARG A 537 -18.17 -28.81 -6.46
C ARG A 537 -16.77 -28.20 -6.30
N LEU A 538 -16.67 -26.87 -6.33
CA LEU A 538 -15.46 -26.13 -5.98
C LEU A 538 -15.34 -26.06 -4.45
N GLY A 539 -14.14 -26.28 -3.92
CA GLY A 539 -13.90 -26.06 -2.50
C GLY A 539 -14.19 -24.61 -2.14
N ASP A 540 -14.75 -24.36 -0.94
CA ASP A 540 -15.26 -23.04 -0.53
C ASP A 540 -14.28 -21.88 -0.75
N LEU A 541 -12.97 -22.15 -0.66
CA LEU A 541 -11.93 -21.18 -0.95
C LEU A 541 -11.94 -20.68 -2.41
N HIS A 542 -12.15 -21.56 -3.38
CA HIS A 542 -12.17 -21.15 -4.80
C HIS A 542 -13.39 -20.30 -5.13
N LYS A 543 -14.54 -20.57 -4.50
CA LYS A 543 -15.75 -19.75 -4.65
C LYS A 543 -15.48 -18.30 -4.22
N ILE A 544 -14.95 -18.13 -3.00
CA ILE A 544 -14.66 -16.81 -2.44
C ILE A 544 -13.69 -16.05 -3.35
N ILE A 545 -12.63 -16.73 -3.82
CA ILE A 545 -11.62 -16.11 -4.67
C ILE A 545 -12.20 -15.68 -6.02
N ILE A 546 -12.99 -16.55 -6.66
CA ILE A 546 -13.59 -16.28 -7.96
C ILE A 546 -14.58 -15.11 -7.89
N HIS A 547 -15.50 -15.14 -6.91
CA HIS A 547 -16.44 -14.04 -6.70
C HIS A 547 -15.73 -12.73 -6.40
N ALA A 548 -14.73 -12.75 -5.52
CA ALA A 548 -13.95 -11.54 -5.21
C ALA A 548 -13.24 -10.96 -6.44
N TYR A 549 -12.71 -11.81 -7.34
CA TYR A 549 -12.08 -11.32 -8.57
C TYR A 549 -13.11 -10.78 -9.57
N ILE A 550 -14.26 -11.42 -9.72
CA ILE A 550 -15.33 -10.96 -10.60
C ILE A 550 -15.81 -9.57 -10.15
N GLU A 551 -16.21 -9.47 -8.88
CA GLU A 551 -16.81 -8.25 -8.31
C GLU A 551 -15.79 -7.11 -8.16
N HIS A 552 -14.56 -7.39 -7.73
CA HIS A 552 -13.60 -6.34 -7.36
C HIS A 552 -12.48 -6.10 -8.38
N LEU A 553 -12.42 -6.85 -9.49
CA LEU A 553 -11.41 -6.64 -10.52
C LEU A 553 -11.99 -6.72 -11.93
N ILE A 554 -12.73 -7.76 -12.28
CA ILE A 554 -13.24 -7.95 -13.64
C ILE A 554 -14.32 -6.91 -13.97
N HIS A 555 -15.38 -6.81 -13.16
CA HIS A 555 -16.45 -5.84 -13.39
C HIS A 555 -15.94 -4.39 -13.42
N PRO A 556 -15.14 -3.92 -12.44
CA PRO A 556 -14.58 -2.56 -12.50
C PRO A 556 -13.76 -2.27 -13.76
N LEU A 557 -12.94 -3.22 -14.24
CA LEU A 557 -12.16 -3.03 -15.47
C LEU A 557 -13.06 -2.94 -16.71
N LEU A 558 -14.12 -3.74 -16.75
CA LEU A 558 -15.09 -3.71 -17.86
C LEU A 558 -15.96 -2.44 -17.83
N ASP A 559 -16.40 -2.01 -16.65
CA ASP A 559 -17.25 -0.82 -16.48
C ASP A 559 -16.53 0.47 -16.86
N VAL A 560 -15.21 0.54 -16.62
CA VAL A 560 -14.35 1.64 -17.08
C VAL A 560 -14.12 1.61 -18.59
N GLY A 561 -14.46 0.50 -19.27
CA GLY A 561 -14.27 0.34 -20.71
C GLY A 561 -12.82 0.04 -21.10
N THR A 562 -12.06 -0.61 -20.21
CA THR A 562 -10.62 -0.87 -20.41
C THR A 562 -10.38 -1.74 -21.65
N ASP A 563 -9.55 -1.29 -22.59
CA ASP A 563 -9.23 -2.05 -23.80
C ASP A 563 -8.06 -3.05 -23.61
N ALA A 564 -7.83 -3.89 -24.62
CA ALA A 564 -6.78 -4.92 -24.56
C ALA A 564 -5.35 -4.35 -24.42
N SER A 565 -5.11 -3.15 -24.95
CA SER A 565 -3.81 -2.47 -24.86
C SER A 565 -3.60 -1.90 -23.47
N GLU A 566 -4.64 -1.30 -22.89
CA GLU A 566 -4.65 -0.85 -21.50
C GLU A 566 -4.45 -2.03 -20.55
N LEU A 567 -5.14 -3.15 -20.77
CA LEU A 567 -4.94 -4.38 -19.97
C LEU A 567 -3.51 -4.91 -20.08
N ALA A 568 -2.89 -4.89 -21.26
CA ALA A 568 -1.51 -5.35 -21.45
C ALA A 568 -0.51 -4.49 -20.65
N ILE A 569 -0.67 -3.17 -20.66
CA ILE A 569 0.21 -2.29 -19.89
C ILE A 569 -0.08 -2.33 -18.38
N ILE A 570 -1.35 -2.42 -17.96
CA ILE A 570 -1.73 -2.64 -16.55
C ILE A 570 -1.13 -3.95 -16.03
N ASN A 571 -1.21 -5.03 -16.80
CA ASN A 571 -0.63 -6.32 -16.43
C ASN A 571 0.90 -6.21 -16.25
N THR A 572 1.55 -5.43 -17.12
CA THR A 572 2.99 -5.15 -17.03
C THR A 572 3.33 -4.32 -15.78
N ILE A 573 2.53 -3.29 -15.45
CA ILE A 573 2.69 -2.50 -14.21
C ILE A 573 2.55 -3.42 -12.98
N VAL A 574 1.60 -4.36 -13.00
CA VAL A 574 1.42 -5.35 -11.93
C VAL A 574 2.66 -6.23 -11.77
N LEU A 575 3.28 -6.68 -12.86
CA LEU A 575 4.50 -7.50 -12.80
C LEU A 575 5.66 -6.77 -12.10
N PHE A 576 5.87 -5.49 -12.40
CA PHE A 576 6.97 -4.68 -11.86
C PHE A 576 6.60 -3.88 -10.61
N GLN A 577 5.54 -4.28 -9.89
CA GLN A 577 5.17 -3.63 -8.63
C GLN A 577 6.34 -3.58 -7.64
N TYR A 578 6.52 -2.41 -7.03
CA TYR A 578 7.55 -2.21 -6.03
C TYR A 578 7.41 -3.21 -4.88
N ASN A 579 8.51 -3.86 -4.53
CA ASN A 579 8.58 -4.72 -3.38
C ASN A 579 9.90 -4.56 -2.63
N GLU A 580 9.83 -4.37 -1.31
CA GLU A 580 11.00 -4.10 -0.47
C GLU A 580 12.00 -5.25 -0.43
N SER A 581 11.55 -6.50 -0.58
CA SER A 581 12.45 -7.65 -0.50
C SER A 581 13.19 -7.96 -1.81
N LEU A 582 12.92 -7.22 -2.90
CA LEU A 582 13.76 -7.25 -4.10
C LEU A 582 15.17 -6.71 -3.79
N SER A 583 16.16 -7.12 -4.57
CA SER A 583 17.49 -6.51 -4.47
C SER A 583 17.46 -5.00 -4.78
N PRO A 584 18.47 -4.22 -4.33
CA PRO A 584 18.56 -2.79 -4.68
C PRO A 584 18.49 -2.53 -6.19
N GLU A 585 19.11 -3.41 -6.98
CA GLU A 585 19.09 -3.33 -8.44
C GLU A 585 17.70 -3.68 -9.00
N GLY A 586 17.07 -4.74 -8.50
CA GLY A 586 15.71 -5.11 -8.89
C GLY A 586 14.69 -4.02 -8.58
N ARG A 587 14.81 -3.34 -7.43
CA ARG A 587 13.98 -2.17 -7.09
C ARG A 587 14.20 -1.01 -8.06
N ARG A 588 15.46 -0.74 -8.44
CA ARG A 588 15.81 0.32 -9.39
C ARG A 588 15.20 0.06 -10.78
N ILE A 589 15.43 -1.14 -11.33
CA ILE A 589 14.88 -1.54 -12.65
C ILE A 589 13.35 -1.50 -12.63
N SER A 590 12.73 -2.08 -11.59
CA SER A 590 11.27 -2.14 -11.49
C SER A 590 10.66 -0.74 -11.37
N GLN A 591 11.25 0.16 -10.58
CA GLN A 591 10.77 1.52 -10.43
C GLN A 591 10.93 2.33 -11.73
N GLU A 592 12.12 2.30 -12.35
CA GLU A 592 12.39 3.03 -13.60
C GLU A 592 11.47 2.57 -14.75
N TYR A 593 11.21 1.27 -14.84
CA TYR A 593 10.33 0.75 -15.87
C TYR A 593 8.86 1.03 -15.57
N THR A 594 8.43 0.89 -14.31
CA THR A 594 7.06 1.23 -13.88
C THR A 594 6.73 2.69 -14.15
N ASP A 595 7.66 3.62 -13.89
CA ASP A 595 7.46 5.04 -14.20
C ASP A 595 7.24 5.27 -15.71
N LYS A 596 8.01 4.59 -16.58
CA LYS A 596 7.81 4.62 -18.03
C LYS A 596 6.47 4.02 -18.47
N LEU A 597 6.03 2.95 -17.83
CA LEU A 597 4.74 2.31 -18.14
C LEU A 597 3.57 3.23 -17.75
N TYR A 598 3.66 3.91 -16.62
CA TYR A 598 2.66 4.93 -16.26
C TYR A 598 2.60 6.04 -17.30
N ASP A 599 3.75 6.61 -17.68
CA ASP A 599 3.81 7.66 -18.71
C ASP A 599 3.20 7.18 -20.04
N ALA A 600 3.51 5.96 -20.47
CA ALA A 600 2.96 5.42 -21.72
C ALA A 600 1.44 5.19 -21.64
N LEU A 601 0.92 4.68 -20.52
CA LEU A 601 -0.53 4.50 -20.33
C LEU A 601 -1.26 5.85 -20.39
N TYR A 602 -0.72 6.88 -19.74
CA TYR A 602 -1.28 8.23 -19.83
C TYR A 602 -1.28 8.76 -21.26
N ASP A 603 -0.19 8.62 -22.00
CA ASP A 603 -0.10 9.11 -23.38
C ASP A 603 -1.10 8.39 -24.30
N TYR A 604 -1.34 7.10 -24.07
CA TYR A 604 -2.34 6.32 -24.81
C TYR A 604 -3.77 6.76 -24.52
N GLN A 605 -4.12 6.92 -23.24
CA GLN A 605 -5.44 7.43 -22.85
C GLN A 605 -5.67 8.85 -23.35
N ALA A 606 -4.62 9.69 -23.36
CA ALA A 606 -4.70 11.01 -23.98
C ALA A 606 -5.01 10.90 -25.48
N ALA A 607 -4.40 9.95 -26.19
CA ALA A 607 -4.63 9.73 -27.61
C ALA A 607 -6.04 9.27 -27.93
N LEU A 608 -6.66 8.44 -27.07
CA LEU A 608 -8.03 7.98 -27.25
C LEU A 608 -9.09 9.08 -27.01
N ALA A 609 -8.74 10.12 -26.25
CA ALA A 609 -9.64 11.23 -25.94
C ALA A 609 -9.75 12.29 -27.05
N PHE A 610 -8.90 12.22 -28.08
CA PHE A 610 -8.90 13.09 -29.27
C PHE A 610 -9.29 12.30 -30.51
#